data_AF-A0A432WL86-F1
#
_entry.id   AF-A0A432WL86-F1
#
_cell.length_a   1.000
_cell.length_b   1.000
_cell.length_c   1.000
_cell.angle_alpha   90.00
_cell.angle_beta   90.00
_cell.angle_gamma   90.00
#
_symmetry.space_group_name_H-M   'P 1'
#
loop_
_entity.id
_entity.type
_entity.pdbx_description
1 polymer ?
#
loop_
_entity_poly.entity_id
_entity_poly.type
_entity_poly.pdbx_seq_one_letter_code
_entity_poly.pdbx_strand_id
1 'polypeptide(L)'
;MKAVHSILACCLLCWAWLPGTAAAAQPAAGLALEVQGLQSRYTDIAAEGDWIADDKFNEVGLALRWQWHNDWLVEATLSRGGQLRYLRETGSNDDGATEYETRQGRTYGWSVGAGKRFWVSEYFSWVTTVGYMQRGIRSPDFSEPTLNSSRTVEHNAMLGIKAEYRVLQRLSVSLNFNLLSSGERQQGLGIAYYFF
;
A
#
# COMPACT_ATOMS: atom_id res chain seq x y z
N MET A 1 -13.46 -41.36 22.69
CA MET A 1 -13.53 -40.20 21.77
C MET A 1 -14.49 -39.15 22.33
N LYS A 2 -14.03 -38.25 23.21
CA LYS A 2 -14.85 -37.13 23.74
C LYS A 2 -13.93 -36.01 24.22
N ALA A 3 -13.46 -35.13 23.32
CA ALA A 3 -12.70 -33.92 23.69
C ALA A 3 -12.60 -32.90 22.53
N VAL A 4 -13.67 -32.68 21.75
CA VAL A 4 -13.64 -31.71 20.62
C VAL A 4 -14.69 -30.61 20.74
N HIS A 5 -15.64 -30.71 21.68
CA HIS A 5 -16.74 -29.73 21.80
C HIS A 5 -16.47 -28.56 22.76
N SER A 6 -15.33 -28.52 23.48
CA SER A 6 -15.07 -27.49 24.51
C SER A 6 -14.18 -26.32 24.09
N ILE A 7 -13.56 -26.35 22.91
CA ILE A 7 -12.68 -25.25 22.47
C ILE A 7 -13.46 -24.18 21.69
N LEU A 8 -14.48 -24.56 20.93
CA LEU A 8 -15.29 -23.60 20.15
C LEU A 8 -16.10 -22.64 21.02
N ALA A 9 -16.47 -23.03 22.24
CA ALA A 9 -17.23 -22.18 23.15
C ALA A 9 -16.37 -21.08 23.81
N CYS A 10 -15.06 -21.28 23.93
CA CYS A 10 -14.17 -20.32 24.59
C CYS A 10 -13.85 -19.12 23.68
N CYS A 11 -13.73 -19.33 22.36
CA CYS A 11 -13.45 -18.25 21.41
C CYS A 11 -14.65 -17.31 21.19
N LEU A 12 -15.88 -17.78 21.40
CA LEU A 12 -17.09 -16.97 21.26
C LEU A 12 -17.37 -16.08 22.49
N LEU A 13 -16.77 -16.39 23.65
CA LEU A 13 -16.98 -15.63 24.89
C LEU A 13 -15.97 -14.47 25.08
N CYS A 14 -14.87 -14.44 24.32
CA CYS A 14 -13.92 -13.33 24.36
C CYS A 14 -14.40 -12.05 23.64
N TRP A 15 -15.49 -12.12 22.87
CA TRP A 15 -16.12 -10.93 22.26
C TRP A 15 -17.05 -10.17 23.22
N ALA A 16 -17.40 -10.75 24.37
CA ALA A 16 -18.41 -10.19 25.27
C ALA A 16 -17.86 -9.19 26.32
N TRP A 17 -16.55 -8.90 26.31
CA TRP A 17 -15.90 -8.06 27.33
C TRP A 17 -14.98 -6.99 26.72
N LEU A 18 -15.44 -6.31 25.66
CA LEU A 18 -14.90 -4.98 25.37
C LEU A 18 -15.53 -4.01 26.38
N PRO A 19 -14.74 -3.36 27.27
CA PRO A 19 -15.28 -2.33 28.15
C PRO A 19 -15.95 -1.25 27.29
N GLY A 20 -17.15 -0.84 27.70
CA GLY A 20 -18.00 0.09 26.96
C GLY A 20 -17.19 1.25 26.40
N THR A 21 -17.03 1.26 25.08
CA THR A 21 -16.41 2.36 24.37
C THR A 21 -17.28 3.59 24.60
N ALA A 22 -16.74 4.61 25.25
CA ALA A 22 -17.26 5.95 25.15
C ALA A 22 -17.55 6.21 23.66
N ALA A 23 -18.74 6.72 23.35
CA ALA A 23 -19.17 6.92 21.97
C ALA A 23 -18.14 7.81 21.27
N ALA A 24 -17.26 7.19 20.48
CA ALA A 24 -16.19 7.90 19.80
C ALA A 24 -16.84 8.94 18.90
N ALA A 25 -16.42 10.20 19.01
CA ALA A 25 -16.93 11.28 18.18
C ALA A 25 -16.74 10.92 16.70
N GLN A 26 -17.83 10.45 16.08
CA GLN A 26 -17.82 10.01 14.70
C GLN A 26 -17.62 11.24 13.80
N PRO A 27 -16.70 11.15 12.82
CA PRO A 27 -16.51 12.22 11.86
C PRO A 27 -17.82 12.49 11.10
N ALA A 28 -18.12 13.78 10.87
CA ALA A 28 -19.14 14.15 9.91
C ALA A 28 -18.79 13.62 8.52
N ALA A 29 -19.80 13.42 7.67
CA ALA A 29 -19.54 13.05 6.28
C ALA A 29 -18.73 14.14 5.58
N GLY A 30 -17.76 13.77 4.75
CA GLY A 30 -17.05 14.71 3.91
C GLY A 30 -15.77 14.19 3.29
N LEU A 31 -14.93 15.14 2.85
CA LEU A 31 -13.70 14.87 2.11
C LEU A 31 -12.48 14.79 3.02
N ALA A 32 -11.53 13.96 2.62
CA ALA A 32 -10.17 13.97 3.12
C ALA A 32 -9.17 13.88 1.97
N LEU A 33 -8.04 14.56 2.12
CA LEU A 33 -6.90 14.45 1.22
C LEU A 33 -5.71 13.88 1.98
N GLU A 34 -5.04 12.88 1.41
CA GLU A 34 -3.93 12.17 2.05
C GLU A 34 -2.72 12.11 1.12
N VAL A 35 -1.56 12.55 1.61
CA VAL A 35 -0.27 12.34 0.94
C VAL A 35 0.37 11.10 1.55
N GLN A 36 0.89 10.20 0.72
CA GLN A 36 1.40 8.90 1.13
C GLN A 36 2.80 8.64 0.58
N GLY A 37 3.70 8.14 1.41
CA GLY A 37 4.88 7.39 0.96
C GLY A 37 4.55 5.91 0.93
N LEU A 38 4.79 5.25 -0.20
CA LEU A 38 4.51 3.83 -0.42
C LEU A 38 5.81 3.11 -0.75
N GLN A 39 5.97 1.90 -0.23
CA GLN A 39 6.99 0.95 -0.63
C GLN A 39 6.29 -0.31 -1.13
N SER A 40 6.56 -0.65 -2.37
CA SER A 40 5.98 -1.77 -3.07
C SER A 40 7.02 -2.87 -3.20
N ARG A 41 6.58 -4.11 -3.04
CA ARG A 41 7.43 -5.29 -3.16
C ARG A 41 6.75 -6.36 -4.01
N TYR A 42 7.45 -6.86 -5.02
CA TYR A 42 7.05 -8.06 -5.75
C TYR A 42 7.75 -9.29 -5.16
N THR A 43 7.07 -10.43 -5.13
CA THR A 43 7.70 -11.69 -4.71
C THR A 43 8.42 -12.40 -5.85
N ASP A 44 7.98 -12.18 -7.09
CA ASP A 44 8.36 -13.01 -8.23
C ASP A 44 8.70 -12.16 -9.47
N ILE A 45 9.88 -11.51 -9.47
CA ILE A 45 10.43 -10.89 -10.68
C ILE A 45 11.50 -11.83 -11.23
N ALA A 46 11.35 -12.26 -12.49
CA ALA A 46 12.34 -13.09 -13.14
C ALA A 46 13.65 -12.33 -13.35
N ALA A 47 14.79 -12.98 -13.07
CA ALA A 47 16.10 -12.48 -13.47
C ALA A 47 16.22 -12.47 -15.00
N GLU A 48 16.99 -11.52 -15.55
CA GLU A 48 17.13 -11.34 -16.99
C GLU A 48 18.62 -11.38 -17.38
N GLY A 49 19.10 -12.56 -17.81
CA GLY A 49 20.53 -12.77 -18.05
C GLY A 49 21.36 -12.55 -16.77
N ASP A 50 22.39 -11.71 -16.86
CA ASP A 50 23.26 -11.34 -15.73
C ASP A 50 22.68 -10.24 -14.83
N TRP A 51 21.46 -9.77 -15.12
CA TRP A 51 20.82 -8.71 -14.35
C TRP A 51 20.02 -9.26 -13.17
N ILE A 52 20.36 -8.80 -11.98
CA ILE A 52 19.64 -9.07 -10.73
C ILE A 52 18.48 -8.07 -10.63
N ALA A 53 17.26 -8.59 -10.55
CA ALA A 53 16.06 -7.77 -10.38
C ALA A 53 15.97 -7.25 -8.94
N ASP A 54 15.69 -5.96 -8.77
CA ASP A 54 15.32 -5.41 -7.46
C ASP A 54 13.80 -5.52 -7.28
N ASP A 55 13.43 -6.20 -6.19
CA ASP A 55 12.05 -6.57 -5.86
C ASP A 55 11.30 -5.44 -5.16
N LYS A 56 11.99 -4.37 -4.75
CA LYS A 56 11.44 -3.24 -3.99
C LYS A 56 11.54 -1.92 -4.73
N PHE A 57 10.54 -1.07 -4.52
CA PHE A 57 10.59 0.31 -5.01
C PHE A 57 9.71 1.22 -4.17
N ASN A 58 10.05 2.51 -4.16
CA ASN A 58 9.35 3.52 -3.39
C ASN A 58 8.55 4.43 -4.32
N GLU A 59 7.38 4.84 -3.85
CA GLU A 59 6.44 5.68 -4.57
C GLU A 59 5.90 6.77 -3.65
N VAL A 60 5.48 7.87 -4.27
CA VAL A 60 4.68 8.90 -3.62
C VAL A 60 3.26 8.80 -4.16
N GLY A 61 2.30 8.81 -3.26
CA GLY A 61 0.87 8.74 -3.52
C GLY A 61 0.14 9.99 -3.07
N LEU A 62 -0.94 10.32 -3.78
CA LEU A 62 -1.95 11.27 -3.36
C LEU A 62 -3.30 10.55 -3.39
N ALA A 63 -3.97 10.49 -2.25
CA ALA A 63 -5.27 9.86 -2.11
C ALA A 63 -6.35 10.90 -1.77
N LEU A 64 -7.48 10.80 -2.45
CA LEU A 64 -8.70 11.55 -2.16
C LEU A 64 -9.73 10.57 -1.62
N ARG A 65 -10.28 10.88 -0.45
CA ARG A 65 -11.28 10.06 0.23
C ARG A 65 -12.57 10.84 0.39
N TRP A 66 -13.68 10.19 0.06
CA TRP A 66 -15.01 10.62 0.48
C TRP A 66 -15.52 9.65 1.54
N GLN A 67 -15.88 10.17 2.71
CA GLN A 67 -16.41 9.41 3.83
C GLN A 67 -17.86 9.82 4.11
N TRP A 68 -18.73 8.83 4.26
CA TRP A 68 -20.12 9.03 4.68
C TRP A 68 -20.24 8.99 6.21
N HIS A 69 -21.39 9.45 6.71
CA HIS A 69 -21.72 9.51 8.15
C HIS A 69 -21.78 8.12 8.82
N ASN A 70 -21.97 7.06 8.04
CA ASN A 70 -22.06 5.69 8.51
C ASN A 70 -20.71 4.93 8.41
N ASP A 71 -19.60 5.68 8.39
CA ASP A 71 -18.21 5.20 8.34
C ASP A 71 -17.83 4.41 7.08
N TRP A 72 -18.71 4.33 6.08
CA TRP A 72 -18.31 3.89 4.74
C TRP A 72 -17.50 4.98 4.06
N LEU A 73 -16.63 4.57 3.13
CA LEU A 73 -15.83 5.48 2.34
C LEU A 73 -15.51 4.93 0.96
N VAL A 74 -15.18 5.84 0.05
CA VAL A 74 -14.50 5.56 -1.21
C VAL A 74 -13.20 6.36 -1.23
N GLU A 75 -12.13 5.70 -1.65
CA GLU A 75 -10.80 6.29 -1.79
C GLU A 75 -10.29 6.08 -3.20
N ALA A 76 -9.78 7.14 -3.81
CA ALA A 76 -9.07 7.09 -5.07
C ALA A 76 -7.64 7.58 -4.85
N THR A 77 -6.65 6.83 -5.32
CA THR A 77 -5.23 7.13 -5.13
C THR A 77 -4.53 7.20 -6.46
N LEU A 78 -3.67 8.20 -6.63
CA LEU A 78 -2.71 8.29 -7.72
C LEU A 78 -1.31 8.12 -7.12
N SER A 79 -0.47 7.27 -7.73
CA SER A 79 0.89 7.06 -7.27
C SER A 79 1.90 7.15 -8.41
N ARG A 80 3.13 7.54 -8.06
CA ARG A 80 4.27 7.55 -8.97
C ARG A 80 5.54 7.21 -8.19
N GLY A 81 6.38 6.36 -8.78
CA GLY A 81 7.65 5.96 -8.21
C GLY A 81 8.77 5.82 -9.22
N GLY A 82 9.98 5.79 -8.69
CA GLY A 82 11.16 5.29 -9.38
C GLY A 82 11.43 3.88 -8.89
N GLN A 83 11.67 2.95 -9.81
CA GLN A 83 12.08 1.60 -9.48
C GLN A 83 13.52 1.43 -9.96
N LEU A 84 14.45 1.15 -9.05
CA LEU A 84 15.66 0.46 -9.47
C LEU A 84 15.19 -0.91 -9.93
N ARG A 85 15.39 -1.27 -11.19
CA ARG A 85 14.76 -2.50 -11.72
C ARG A 85 15.77 -3.60 -11.92
N TYR A 86 16.98 -3.24 -12.34
CA TYR A 86 18.03 -4.20 -12.63
C TYR A 86 19.39 -3.67 -12.19
N LEU A 87 20.18 -4.55 -11.57
CA LEU A 87 21.57 -4.37 -11.17
C LEU A 87 22.42 -5.40 -11.91
N ARG A 88 23.50 -4.96 -12.55
CA ARG A 88 24.51 -5.85 -13.15
C ARG A 88 25.87 -5.51 -12.58
N GLU A 89 26.53 -6.50 -12.00
CA GLU A 89 27.92 -6.37 -11.59
C GLU A 89 28.80 -6.25 -12.85
N THR A 90 29.54 -5.15 -12.98
CA THR A 90 30.37 -4.86 -14.17
C THR A 90 31.86 -5.02 -13.93
N GLY A 91 32.30 -5.08 -12.68
CA GLY A 91 33.71 -5.24 -12.31
C GLY A 91 34.00 -4.82 -10.88
N SER A 92 35.24 -4.42 -10.63
CA SER A 92 35.66 -3.80 -9.38
C SER A 92 36.39 -2.51 -9.68
N ASN A 93 36.13 -1.47 -8.88
CA ASN A 93 36.81 -0.19 -9.02
C ASN A 93 38.27 -0.30 -8.54
N ASP A 94 39.03 0.79 -8.70
CA ASP A 94 40.44 0.86 -8.29
C ASP A 94 40.66 0.62 -6.77
N ASP A 95 39.60 0.71 -5.96
CA ASP A 95 39.60 0.44 -4.52
C ASP A 95 39.19 -1.01 -4.18
N GLY A 96 38.97 -1.86 -5.19
CA GLY A 96 38.53 -3.25 -5.03
C GLY A 96 37.06 -3.42 -4.61
N ALA A 97 36.26 -2.36 -4.66
CA ALA A 97 34.82 -2.41 -4.43
C ALA A 97 34.08 -2.78 -5.72
N THR A 98 33.06 -3.63 -5.62
CA THR A 98 32.26 -4.07 -6.76
C THR A 98 31.55 -2.89 -7.43
N GLU A 99 31.71 -2.76 -8.75
CA GLU A 99 30.99 -1.81 -9.59
C GLU A 99 29.71 -2.42 -10.14
N TYR A 100 28.64 -1.61 -10.15
CA TYR A 100 27.34 -2.02 -10.65
C TYR A 100 26.84 -1.05 -11.72
N GLU A 101 26.38 -1.59 -12.85
CA GLU A 101 25.49 -0.87 -13.76
C GLU A 101 24.06 -0.93 -13.21
N THR A 102 23.41 0.23 -13.13
CA THR A 102 22.03 0.34 -12.67
C THR A 102 21.12 0.69 -13.84
N ARG A 103 19.94 0.06 -13.92
CA ARG A 103 18.87 0.53 -14.81
C ARG A 103 17.61 0.83 -14.04
N GLN A 104 17.14 2.06 -14.21
CA GLN A 104 15.97 2.58 -13.51
C GLN A 104 14.73 2.48 -14.39
N GLY A 105 13.70 1.84 -13.87
CA GLY A 105 12.35 1.89 -14.38
C GLY A 105 11.55 3.02 -13.71
N ARG A 106 10.38 3.30 -14.27
CA ARG A 106 9.39 4.21 -13.66
C ARG A 106 8.07 3.50 -13.50
N THR A 107 7.42 3.76 -12.36
CA THR A 107 6.08 3.26 -12.07
C THR A 107 5.13 4.42 -11.93
N TYR A 108 3.90 4.21 -12.39
CA TYR A 108 2.77 5.07 -12.08
C TYR A 108 1.57 4.16 -11.89
N GLY A 109 0.70 4.53 -10.96
CA GLY A 109 -0.46 3.74 -10.63
C GLY A 109 -1.64 4.62 -10.31
N TRP A 110 -2.82 4.05 -10.45
CA TRP A 110 -4.01 4.59 -9.84
C TRP A 110 -4.82 3.45 -9.25
N SER A 111 -5.50 3.73 -8.14
CA SER A 111 -6.42 2.79 -7.53
C SER A 111 -7.71 3.49 -7.14
N VAL A 112 -8.77 2.69 -7.07
CA VAL A 112 -10.06 3.10 -6.52
C VAL A 112 -10.58 1.96 -5.66
N GLY A 113 -11.02 2.26 -4.46
CA GLY A 113 -11.53 1.28 -3.51
C GLY A 113 -12.68 1.82 -2.70
N ALA A 114 -13.55 0.90 -2.27
CA ALA A 114 -14.58 1.16 -1.29
C ALA A 114 -14.21 0.45 0.01
N GLY A 115 -14.58 1.03 1.14
CA GLY A 115 -14.17 0.52 2.42
C GLY A 115 -15.06 0.97 3.55
N LYS A 116 -14.73 0.46 4.74
CA LYS A 116 -15.38 0.82 5.98
C LYS A 116 -14.36 1.10 7.06
N ARG A 117 -14.63 2.15 7.84
CA ARG A 117 -13.87 2.53 9.01
C ARG A 117 -14.47 1.90 10.27
N PHE A 118 -13.59 1.45 11.15
CA PHE A 118 -13.90 0.90 12.45
C PHE A 118 -13.14 1.70 13.50
N TRP A 119 -13.88 2.46 14.30
CA TRP A 119 -13.32 3.23 15.41
C TRP A 119 -12.99 2.30 16.57
N VAL A 120 -11.74 2.35 17.03
CA VAL A 120 -11.28 1.64 18.24
C VAL A 120 -11.32 2.58 19.43
N SER A 121 -10.97 3.84 19.21
CA SER A 121 -11.07 4.94 20.18
C SER A 121 -11.34 6.25 19.45
N GLU A 122 -11.46 7.38 20.18
CA GLU A 122 -11.63 8.71 19.58
C GLU A 122 -10.46 9.15 18.67
N TYR A 123 -9.29 8.55 18.88
CA TYR A 123 -8.05 8.90 18.19
C TYR A 123 -7.60 7.83 17.21
N PHE A 124 -8.09 6.59 17.33
CA PHE A 124 -7.58 5.47 16.57
C PHE A 124 -8.68 4.71 15.83
N SER A 125 -8.43 4.41 14.56
CA SER A 125 -9.35 3.65 13.71
C SER A 125 -8.63 2.72 12.75
N TRP A 126 -9.32 1.66 12.35
CA TRP A 126 -8.93 0.81 11.24
C TRP A 126 -9.82 1.09 10.05
N VAL A 127 -9.23 1.17 8.86
CA VAL A 127 -9.97 1.27 7.60
C VAL A 127 -9.64 0.05 6.78
N THR A 128 -10.67 -0.71 6.40
CA THR A 128 -10.52 -1.84 5.46
C THR A 128 -11.05 -1.42 4.11
N THR A 129 -10.33 -1.75 3.05
CA THR A 129 -10.69 -1.38 1.68
C THR A 129 -10.60 -2.59 0.76
N VAL A 130 -11.52 -2.64 -0.20
CA VAL A 130 -11.46 -3.55 -1.34
C VAL A 130 -11.60 -2.71 -2.60
N GLY A 131 -10.82 -3.03 -3.63
CA GLY A 131 -10.79 -2.17 -4.80
C GLY A 131 -10.03 -2.75 -5.97
N TYR A 132 -9.72 -1.85 -6.87
CA TYR A 132 -9.03 -2.12 -8.11
C TYR A 132 -7.85 -1.15 -8.24
N MET A 133 -6.73 -1.68 -8.74
CA MET A 133 -5.53 -0.91 -9.03
C MET A 133 -5.06 -1.21 -10.45
N GLN A 134 -4.76 -0.16 -11.19
CA GLN A 134 -4.02 -0.25 -12.43
C GLN A 134 -2.61 0.30 -12.21
N ARG A 135 -1.61 -0.45 -12.66
CA ARG A 135 -0.21 -0.05 -12.58
C ARG A 135 0.41 -0.05 -13.97
N GLY A 136 1.07 1.03 -14.31
CA GLY A 136 1.91 1.12 -15.48
C GLY A 136 3.37 1.05 -15.08
N ILE A 137 4.09 0.16 -15.74
CA ILE A 137 5.51 -0.07 -15.56
C ILE A 137 6.21 0.32 -16.85
N ARG A 138 7.20 1.19 -16.75
CA ARG A 138 8.15 1.45 -17.85
C ARG A 138 9.48 0.81 -17.49
N SER A 139 9.78 -0.29 -18.15
CA SER A 139 11.07 -0.97 -18.03
C SER A 139 12.06 -0.34 -19.00
N PRO A 140 13.34 -0.24 -18.62
CA PRO A 140 14.40 0.12 -19.54
C PRO A 140 14.56 -0.97 -20.62
N ASP A 141 14.88 -0.59 -21.87
CA ASP A 141 15.29 -1.57 -22.89
C ASP A 141 16.61 -2.21 -22.49
N PHE A 142 16.87 -3.44 -22.92
CA PHE A 142 18.17 -4.12 -22.80
C PHE A 142 18.96 -4.14 -24.12
N SER A 143 18.30 -3.88 -25.26
CA SER A 143 18.85 -4.18 -26.58
C SER A 143 19.63 -3.04 -27.25
N GLU A 144 19.34 -1.77 -26.94
CA GLU A 144 20.07 -0.63 -27.53
C GLU A 144 20.26 0.56 -26.57
N PRO A 145 21.36 1.33 -26.71
CA PRO A 145 21.51 2.60 -26.04
C PRO A 145 20.61 3.61 -26.77
N THR A 146 19.51 3.96 -26.10
CA THR A 146 18.56 5.06 -26.37
C THR A 146 17.25 4.71 -27.09
N LEU A 147 16.16 4.95 -26.34
CA LEU A 147 14.77 5.29 -26.73
C LEU A 147 13.65 4.24 -26.56
N ASN A 148 13.91 2.93 -26.54
CA ASN A 148 12.81 1.95 -26.56
C ASN A 148 12.44 1.40 -25.16
N SER A 149 11.74 2.16 -24.31
CA SER A 149 11.21 1.61 -23.06
C SER A 149 10.03 0.66 -23.32
N SER A 150 10.07 -0.57 -22.80
CA SER A 150 8.88 -1.44 -22.81
C SER A 150 7.88 -0.97 -21.74
N ARG A 151 6.60 -0.94 -22.11
CA ARG A 151 5.50 -0.50 -21.23
C ARG A 151 4.60 -1.68 -20.93
N THR A 152 4.58 -2.10 -19.67
CA THR A 152 3.64 -3.10 -19.16
C THR A 152 2.54 -2.41 -18.39
N VAL A 153 1.30 -2.86 -18.56
CA VAL A 153 0.16 -2.40 -17.76
C VAL A 153 -0.43 -3.59 -17.05
N GLU A 154 -0.54 -3.48 -15.73
CA GLU A 154 -1.08 -4.48 -14.83
C GLU A 154 -2.42 -4.01 -14.27
N HIS A 155 -3.33 -4.96 -14.11
CA HIS A 155 -4.69 -4.76 -13.61
C HIS A 155 -4.88 -5.70 -12.43
N ASN A 156 -5.08 -5.14 -11.24
CA ASN A 156 -5.02 -5.88 -9.99
C ASN A 156 -6.27 -5.64 -9.14
N ALA A 157 -6.81 -6.71 -8.57
CA ALA A 157 -7.69 -6.58 -7.41
C ALA A 157 -6.83 -6.20 -6.20
N MET A 158 -7.35 -5.32 -5.34
CA MET A 158 -6.66 -4.77 -4.19
C MET A 158 -7.45 -5.04 -2.91
N LEU A 159 -6.76 -5.54 -1.88
CA LEU A 159 -7.26 -5.63 -0.52
C LEU A 159 -6.36 -4.77 0.37
N GLY A 160 -6.93 -3.81 1.09
CA GLY A 160 -6.19 -2.87 1.91
C GLY A 160 -6.64 -2.87 3.37
N ILE A 161 -5.68 -2.65 4.27
CA ILE A 161 -5.93 -2.28 5.65
C ILE A 161 -5.08 -1.06 5.99
N LYS A 162 -5.70 -0.11 6.67
CA LYS A 162 -5.09 1.14 7.08
C LYS A 162 -5.33 1.37 8.56
N ALA A 163 -4.26 1.52 9.33
CA ALA A 163 -4.30 1.97 10.71
C ALA A 163 -4.22 3.50 10.70
N GLU A 164 -5.15 4.20 11.32
CA GLU A 164 -5.18 5.66 11.30
C GLU A 164 -5.23 6.22 12.72
N TYR A 165 -4.29 7.09 13.03
CA TYR A 165 -4.19 7.83 14.28
C TYR A 165 -4.45 9.32 14.04
N ARG A 166 -5.51 9.84 14.64
CA ARG A 166 -5.91 11.25 14.61
C ARG A 166 -5.04 12.05 15.58
N VAL A 167 -4.12 12.83 15.01
CA VAL A 167 -3.20 13.70 15.75
C VAL A 167 -3.90 14.99 16.20
N LEU A 168 -4.72 15.56 15.32
CA LEU A 168 -5.58 16.72 15.58
C LEU A 168 -6.97 16.42 15.03
N GLN A 169 -7.99 17.19 15.41
CA GLN A 169 -9.38 16.99 14.96
C GLN A 169 -9.49 16.74 13.44
N ARG A 170 -8.67 17.44 12.64
CA ARG A 170 -8.66 17.36 11.17
C ARG A 170 -7.39 16.76 10.56
N LEU A 171 -6.47 16.25 11.37
CA LEU A 171 -5.19 15.71 10.89
C LEU A 171 -4.97 14.29 11.42
N SER A 172 -4.66 13.36 10.54
CA SER A 172 -4.29 12.01 10.93
C SER A 172 -3.02 11.53 10.26
N VAL A 173 -2.32 10.62 10.95
CA VAL A 173 -1.22 9.83 10.40
C VAL A 173 -1.72 8.41 10.20
N SER A 174 -1.35 7.80 9.08
CA SER A 174 -1.80 6.46 8.71
C SER A 174 -0.63 5.52 8.41
N LEU A 175 -0.82 4.25 8.74
CA LEU A 175 -0.03 3.11 8.26
C LEU A 175 -0.89 2.32 7.28
N ASN A 176 -0.44 2.18 6.05
CA ASN A 176 -1.19 1.59 4.95
C ASN A 176 -0.56 0.25 4.55
N PHE A 177 -1.38 -0.78 4.37
CA PHE A 177 -0.96 -2.07 3.83
C PHE A 177 -1.93 -2.50 2.73
N ASN A 178 -1.44 -2.73 1.52
CA ASN A 178 -2.24 -3.26 0.42
C ASN A 178 -1.65 -4.57 -0.10
N LEU A 179 -2.52 -5.53 -0.37
CA LEU A 179 -2.22 -6.77 -1.07
C LEU A 179 -2.91 -6.73 -2.44
N LEU A 180 -2.15 -7.01 -3.49
CA LEU A 180 -2.63 -7.04 -4.86
C LEU A 180 -2.70 -8.48 -5.38
N SER A 181 -3.61 -8.73 -6.31
CA SER A 181 -3.75 -10.05 -6.97
C SER A 181 -2.52 -10.46 -7.78
N SER A 182 -1.64 -9.53 -8.17
CA SER A 182 -0.34 -9.82 -8.78
C SER A 182 0.67 -10.47 -7.83
N GLY A 183 0.38 -10.53 -6.53
CA GLY A 183 1.36 -10.88 -5.49
C GLY A 183 2.14 -9.68 -4.96
N GLU A 184 1.95 -8.49 -5.54
CA GLU A 184 2.53 -7.25 -5.02
C GLU A 184 1.99 -6.92 -3.63
N ARG A 185 2.90 -6.53 -2.72
CA ARG A 185 2.58 -6.06 -1.38
C ARG A 185 3.06 -4.63 -1.24
N GLN A 186 2.18 -3.73 -0.81
CA GLN A 186 2.49 -2.33 -0.56
C GLN A 186 2.38 -2.05 0.92
N GLN A 187 3.35 -1.32 1.45
CA GLN A 187 3.32 -0.75 2.80
C GLN A 187 3.61 0.74 2.72
N GLY A 188 2.99 1.56 3.57
CA GLY A 188 3.19 2.99 3.48
C GLY A 188 2.82 3.77 4.71
N LEU A 189 3.26 5.02 4.72
CA LEU A 189 2.95 6.03 5.72
C LEU A 189 2.20 7.16 5.03
N GLY A 190 1.09 7.60 5.62
CA GLY A 190 0.29 8.68 5.09
C GLY A 190 0.02 9.78 6.11
N ILE A 191 -0.24 10.98 5.61
CA ILE A 191 -0.75 12.11 6.39
C ILE A 191 -2.01 12.60 5.71
N ALA A 192 -3.15 12.51 6.40
CA ALA A 192 -4.44 12.92 5.89
C ALA A 192 -4.94 14.19 6.58
N TYR A 193 -5.54 15.07 5.79
CA TYR A 193 -6.28 16.24 6.25
C TYR A 193 -7.77 16.07 5.93
N TYR A 194 -8.62 16.32 6.92
CA TYR A 194 -10.08 16.26 6.83
C TYR A 194 -10.67 17.66 6.72
N PHE A 195 -11.58 17.86 5.78
CA PHE A 195 -12.19 19.17 5.52
C PHE A 195 -13.44 19.46 6.35
N PHE A 196 -13.85 18.54 7.23
CA PHE A 196 -15.01 18.65 8.09
C PHE A 196 -14.59 18.72 9.57
#